data_AF-A0A7C8B4L4-F1
#
_entry.id   AF-A0A7C8B4L4-F1
#
_cell.length_a   1.000
_cell.length_b   1.000
_cell.length_c   1.000
_cell.angle_alpha   90.00
_cell.angle_beta   90.00
_cell.angle_gamma   90.00
#
_symmetry.space_group_name_H-M   'P 1'
#
loop_
_entity.id
_entity.type
_entity.pdbx_description
1 polymer ?
#
loop_
_entity_poly.entity_id
_entity_poly.type
_entity_poly.pdbx_seq_one_letter_code
_entity_poly.pdbx_strand_id
1 'polypeptide(L)'
;MLKDISTLYDRGKKMINTLKRISAVARIVLIDGLRRHALLGLVALSVSAEAGAFLFFDFIPRDIGRASSDFILSLAWLSGFIFLYFHGVQVIALDEERKVIYSLLARPISRGEYVGGIFTGLACLLLLLNLLLCLLGFGTLMFIKQQVLPVYFSQFAMSYYLLAWLGLFAMELMLLAVILFFSGLVRGSFPVLLISLSFYAICSGLPVVRDAISQKASLEGQSTSLKSILQGMTAFFPDFDRLDFKNMITSVTSPPDPSLILVNFGLTSAYIAVLLWLACIAYHRRDLQ
;
A
#
# COMPACT_ATOMS: atom_id res chain seq x y z
N MET A 1 -20.68 28.43 -29.45
CA MET A 1 -20.44 27.25 -30.31
C MET A 1 -18.99 27.12 -30.79
N LEU A 2 -18.45 27.98 -31.67
CA LEU A 2 -17.03 27.86 -32.10
C LEU A 2 -16.00 28.11 -30.97
N LYS A 3 -16.29 29.04 -30.06
CA LYS A 3 -15.46 29.36 -28.88
C LYS A 3 -15.45 28.23 -27.83
N ASP A 4 -16.53 27.44 -27.77
CA ASP A 4 -16.65 26.28 -26.88
C ASP A 4 -15.88 25.07 -27.41
N ILE A 5 -15.85 24.89 -28.74
CA ILE A 5 -15.06 23.83 -29.39
C ILE A 5 -13.56 24.11 -29.27
N SER A 6 -13.13 25.36 -29.48
CA SER A 6 -11.71 25.72 -29.33
C SER A 6 -11.23 25.59 -27.88
N THR A 7 -12.07 25.95 -26.89
CA THR A 7 -11.72 25.82 -25.47
C THR A 7 -11.69 24.36 -25.02
N LEU A 8 -12.60 23.50 -25.49
CA LEU A 8 -12.56 22.06 -25.22
C LEU A 8 -11.33 21.38 -25.86
N TYR A 9 -10.99 21.76 -27.10
CA TYR A 9 -9.79 21.26 -27.79
C TYR A 9 -8.50 21.65 -27.05
N ASP A 10 -8.39 22.90 -26.61
CA ASP A 10 -7.21 23.39 -25.89
C ASP A 10 -7.11 22.77 -24.48
N ARG A 11 -8.25 22.53 -23.82
CA ARG A 11 -8.33 21.79 -22.54
C ARG A 11 -7.89 20.34 -22.70
N GLY A 12 -8.30 19.67 -23.78
CA GLY A 12 -7.87 18.30 -24.12
C GLY A 12 -6.37 18.22 -24.40
N LYS A 13 -5.83 19.15 -25.20
CA LYS A 13 -4.38 19.22 -25.49
C LYS A 13 -3.54 19.49 -24.24
N LYS A 14 -4.02 20.36 -23.34
CA LYS A 14 -3.39 20.61 -22.04
C LYS A 14 -3.39 19.36 -21.16
N MET A 15 -4.51 18.65 -21.07
CA MET A 15 -4.64 17.41 -20.30
C MET A 15 -3.70 16.31 -20.81
N ILE A 16 -3.60 16.12 -22.12
CA ILE A 16 -2.67 15.14 -22.73
C ILE A 16 -1.22 15.49 -22.40
N ASN A 17 -0.86 16.77 -22.44
CA ASN A 17 0.49 17.22 -22.09
C ASN A 17 0.80 17.00 -20.60
N THR A 18 -0.19 17.20 -19.72
CA THR A 18 -0.08 16.91 -18.30
C THR A 18 0.11 15.41 -18.03
N LEU A 19 -0.69 14.54 -18.66
CA LEU A 19 -0.52 13.09 -18.54
C LEU A 19 0.84 12.61 -19.03
N LYS A 20 1.35 13.17 -20.14
CA LYS A 20 2.71 12.88 -20.65
C LYS A 20 3.79 13.29 -19.65
N ARG A 21 3.63 14.42 -18.96
CA ARG A 21 4.58 14.89 -17.94
C ARG A 21 4.56 13.98 -16.70
N ILE A 22 3.38 13.63 -16.20
CA ILE A 22 3.21 12.70 -15.09
C ILE A 22 3.87 11.35 -15.42
N SER A 23 3.59 10.81 -16.61
CA SER A 23 4.18 9.56 -17.08
C SER A 23 5.71 9.66 -17.23
N ALA A 24 6.24 10.79 -17.71
CA ALA A 24 7.68 11.01 -17.81
C ALA A 24 8.36 11.00 -16.44
N VAL A 25 7.78 11.70 -15.44
CA VAL A 25 8.28 11.69 -14.05
C VAL A 25 8.20 10.28 -13.47
N ALA A 26 7.05 9.60 -13.62
CA ALA A 26 6.87 8.24 -13.14
C ALA A 26 7.90 7.26 -13.74
N ARG A 27 8.20 7.40 -15.05
CA ARG A 27 9.20 6.59 -15.74
C ARG A 27 10.62 6.86 -15.21
N ILE A 28 10.95 8.11 -14.90
CA ILE A 28 12.24 8.45 -14.32
C ILE A 28 12.39 7.79 -12.95
N VAL A 29 11.39 7.95 -12.07
CA VAL A 29 11.36 7.31 -10.75
C VAL A 29 11.48 5.80 -10.84
N LEU A 30 10.77 5.18 -11.79
CA LEU A 30 10.81 3.75 -12.01
C LEU A 30 12.21 3.28 -12.45
N ILE A 31 12.80 3.92 -13.45
CA ILE A 31 14.12 3.52 -13.98
C ILE A 31 15.20 3.79 -12.93
N ASP A 32 15.13 4.91 -12.21
CA ASP A 32 16.07 5.21 -11.13
C ASP A 32 15.95 4.20 -9.98
N GLY A 33 14.72 3.87 -9.58
CA GLY A 33 14.45 2.86 -8.57
C GLY A 33 15.04 1.49 -8.92
N LEU A 34 14.78 0.99 -10.14
CA LEU A 34 15.29 -0.31 -10.60
C LEU A 34 16.83 -0.39 -10.65
N ARG A 35 17.52 0.74 -10.77
CA ARG A 35 18.99 0.79 -10.80
C ARG A 35 19.62 0.89 -9.42
N ARG A 36 18.85 1.18 -8.37
CA ARG A 36 19.38 1.33 -7.01
C ARG A 36 19.70 -0.04 -6.42
N HIS A 37 20.96 -0.23 -6.06
CA HIS A 37 21.43 -1.45 -5.39
C HIS A 37 20.67 -1.76 -4.10
N ALA A 38 20.20 -0.73 -3.38
CA ALA A 38 19.37 -0.92 -2.19
C ALA A 38 18.03 -1.62 -2.52
N LEU A 39 17.38 -1.26 -3.62
CA LEU A 39 16.13 -1.90 -4.05
C LEU A 39 16.39 -3.34 -4.51
N LEU A 40 17.47 -3.56 -5.26
CA LEU A 40 17.88 -4.91 -5.69
C LEU A 40 18.22 -5.81 -4.48
N GLY A 41 18.88 -5.25 -3.46
CA GLY A 41 19.14 -5.94 -2.20
C GLY A 41 17.86 -6.29 -1.46
N LEU A 42 16.86 -5.39 -1.41
CA LEU A 42 15.56 -5.67 -0.83
C LEU A 42 14.83 -6.80 -1.58
N VAL A 43 14.82 -6.78 -2.91
CA VAL A 43 14.24 -7.84 -3.73
C VAL A 43 14.93 -9.17 -3.42
N ALA A 44 16.26 -9.21 -3.46
CA ALA A 44 17.03 -10.41 -3.15
C ALA A 44 16.75 -10.95 -1.73
N LEU A 45 16.68 -10.06 -0.74
CA LEU A 45 16.34 -10.42 0.64
C LEU A 45 14.93 -11.00 0.75
N SER A 46 13.96 -10.40 0.05
CA SER A 46 12.55 -10.78 0.13
C SER A 46 12.30 -12.13 -0.54
N VAL A 47 12.92 -12.36 -1.72
CA VAL A 47 12.93 -13.67 -2.39
C VAL A 47 13.57 -14.74 -1.52
N SER A 48 14.71 -14.42 -0.88
CA SER A 48 15.40 -15.37 0.01
C SER A 48 14.56 -15.70 1.25
N ALA A 49 13.87 -14.71 1.81
CA ALA A 49 12.99 -14.89 2.95
C ALA A 49 11.78 -15.77 2.59
N GLU A 50 11.14 -15.53 1.44
CA GLU A 50 10.03 -16.37 0.96
C GLU A 50 10.48 -17.80 0.64
N ALA A 51 11.67 -17.98 0.06
CA ALA A 51 12.26 -19.30 -0.13
C ALA A 51 12.48 -20.04 1.20
N GLY A 52 12.65 -19.29 2.31
CA GLY A 52 12.67 -19.86 3.65
C GLY A 52 11.42 -20.68 3.99
N ALA A 53 10.27 -20.41 3.37
CA ALA A 53 9.05 -21.20 3.55
C ALA A 53 9.25 -22.69 3.22
N PHE A 54 10.15 -23.03 2.28
CA PHE A 54 10.51 -24.42 1.97
C PHE A 54 11.20 -25.14 3.13
N LEU A 55 11.85 -24.42 4.03
CA LEU A 55 12.53 -25.00 5.19
C LEU A 55 11.59 -25.11 6.40
N PHE A 56 10.64 -24.17 6.53
CA PHE A 56 9.82 -24.06 7.73
C PHE A 56 8.55 -24.90 7.73
N PHE A 57 8.02 -25.31 6.56
CA PHE A 57 6.73 -25.98 6.51
C PHE A 57 6.70 -27.35 7.21
N ASP A 58 7.84 -28.07 7.27
CA ASP A 58 7.96 -29.36 7.97
C ASP A 58 7.86 -29.23 9.50
N PHE A 59 8.14 -28.05 10.06
CA PHE A 59 8.03 -27.79 11.49
C PHE A 59 6.59 -27.48 11.94
N ILE A 60 5.62 -27.45 11.01
CA ILE A 60 4.25 -27.06 11.28
C ILE A 60 3.40 -28.32 11.51
N PRO A 61 3.04 -28.66 12.75
CA PRO A 61 2.38 -29.93 13.06
C PRO A 61 0.91 -29.97 12.61
N ARG A 62 0.28 -28.82 12.36
CA ARG A 62 -1.13 -28.71 11.96
C ARG A 62 -1.36 -27.49 11.07
N ASP A 63 -2.31 -27.61 10.13
CA ASP A 63 -2.74 -26.52 9.24
C ASP A 63 -1.64 -25.91 8.36
N ILE A 64 -0.80 -26.79 7.79
CA ILE A 64 0.36 -26.43 6.96
C ILE A 64 -0.02 -25.45 5.84
N GLY A 65 -1.16 -25.65 5.17
CA GLY A 65 -1.63 -24.77 4.11
C GLY A 65 -1.87 -23.34 4.59
N ARG A 66 -2.59 -23.18 5.71
CA ARG A 66 -2.90 -21.86 6.29
C ARG A 66 -1.62 -21.14 6.72
N ALA A 67 -0.81 -21.83 7.50
CA ALA A 67 0.41 -21.26 8.06
C ALA A 67 1.42 -20.89 6.96
N SER A 68 1.55 -21.70 5.91
CA SER A 68 2.41 -21.37 4.76
C SER A 68 1.91 -20.15 4.00
N SER A 69 0.60 -20.04 3.76
CA SER A 69 0.03 -18.87 3.08
C SER A 69 0.14 -17.58 3.89
N ASP A 70 -0.05 -17.67 5.21
CA ASP A 70 0.10 -16.54 6.13
C ASP A 70 1.55 -16.08 6.22
N PHE A 71 2.50 -17.03 6.25
CA PHE A 71 3.94 -16.74 6.24
C PHE A 71 4.35 -15.97 4.98
N ILE A 72 3.93 -16.45 3.80
CA ILE A 72 4.24 -15.82 2.51
C ILE A 72 3.68 -14.38 2.46
N LEU A 73 2.39 -14.20 2.77
CA LEU A 73 1.78 -12.87 2.73
C LEU A 73 2.34 -11.92 3.79
N SER A 74 2.73 -12.44 4.97
CA SER A 74 3.36 -11.63 6.01
C SER A 74 4.76 -11.15 5.60
N LEU A 75 5.54 -12.01 4.92
CA LEU A 75 6.83 -11.61 4.34
C LEU A 75 6.66 -10.60 3.20
N ALA A 76 5.65 -10.78 2.37
CA ALA A 76 5.32 -9.83 1.31
C ALA A 76 4.95 -8.46 1.87
N TRP A 77 4.06 -8.43 2.89
CA TRP A 77 3.68 -7.22 3.60
C TRP A 77 4.91 -6.54 4.22
N LEU A 78 5.79 -7.31 4.88
CA LEU A 78 7.04 -6.77 5.45
C LEU A 78 7.96 -6.20 4.37
N SER A 79 8.08 -6.87 3.23
CA SER A 79 8.89 -6.41 2.09
C SER A 79 8.38 -5.08 1.53
N GLY A 80 7.08 -4.98 1.27
CA GLY A 80 6.46 -3.73 0.81
C GLY A 80 6.52 -2.63 1.86
N PHE A 81 6.41 -2.97 3.15
CA PHE A 81 6.63 -2.03 4.24
C PHE A 81 8.04 -1.46 4.23
N ILE A 82 9.07 -2.32 4.17
CA ILE A 82 10.47 -1.89 4.08
C ILE A 82 10.68 -1.05 2.82
N PHE A 83 10.12 -1.47 1.68
CA PHE A 83 10.16 -0.69 0.43
C PHE A 83 9.62 0.72 0.63
N LEU A 84 8.42 0.86 1.21
CA LEU A 84 7.76 2.16 1.39
C LEU A 84 8.56 3.09 2.29
N TYR A 85 9.04 2.59 3.43
CA TYR A 85 9.71 3.44 4.43
C TYR A 85 11.20 3.68 4.14
N PHE A 86 11.93 2.71 3.58
CA PHE A 86 13.36 2.87 3.30
C PHE A 86 13.66 3.34 1.89
N HIS A 87 12.83 2.99 0.90
CA HIS A 87 13.01 3.46 -0.47
C HIS A 87 12.04 4.59 -0.81
N GLY A 88 10.73 4.40 -0.57
CA GLY A 88 9.69 5.37 -0.89
C GLY A 88 9.90 6.72 -0.20
N VAL A 89 10.03 6.74 1.13
CA VAL A 89 10.29 7.99 1.89
C VAL A 89 11.56 8.68 1.42
N GLN A 90 12.63 7.93 1.16
CA GLN A 90 13.90 8.51 0.72
C GLN A 90 13.76 9.17 -0.65
N VAL A 91 13.08 8.52 -1.61
CA VAL A 91 12.79 9.11 -2.92
C VAL A 91 11.94 10.37 -2.77
N ILE A 92 10.87 10.31 -1.99
CA ILE A 92 9.91 11.42 -1.86
C ILE A 92 10.53 12.63 -1.14
N ALA A 93 11.24 12.40 -0.02
CA ALA A 93 11.73 13.47 0.85
C ALA A 93 13.11 14.01 0.46
N LEU A 94 14.02 13.18 -0.08
CA LEU A 94 15.35 13.68 -0.54
C LEU A 94 15.26 14.45 -1.86
N ASP A 95 14.32 14.11 -2.74
CA ASP A 95 14.12 14.87 -3.98
C ASP A 95 13.65 16.30 -3.69
N GLU A 96 12.92 16.49 -2.59
CA GLU A 96 12.50 17.80 -2.12
C GLU A 96 13.67 18.62 -1.54
N GLU A 97 14.59 17.98 -0.81
CA GLU A 97 15.76 18.64 -0.23
C GLU A 97 16.80 19.04 -1.29
N ARG A 98 17.02 18.21 -2.30
CA ARG A 98 18.13 18.41 -3.24
C ARG A 98 17.83 19.39 -4.38
N LYS A 99 16.58 19.82 -4.59
CA LYS A 99 16.16 20.64 -5.76
C LYS A 99 16.60 20.08 -7.14
N VAL A 100 17.09 18.83 -7.21
CA VAL A 100 17.71 18.24 -8.40
C VAL A 100 16.71 18.07 -9.55
N ILE A 101 15.43 17.93 -9.23
CA ILE A 101 14.37 17.86 -10.23
C ILE A 101 14.21 19.18 -10.99
N TYR A 102 14.45 20.34 -10.36
CA TYR A 102 14.35 21.63 -11.06
C TYR A 102 15.53 21.89 -12.01
N SER A 103 16.69 21.29 -11.79
CA SER A 103 17.84 21.48 -12.70
C SER A 103 17.77 20.53 -13.91
N LEU A 104 17.21 19.33 -13.75
CA LEU A 104 17.06 18.34 -14.83
C LEU A 104 15.84 18.61 -15.73
N LEU A 105 14.82 19.31 -15.22
CA LEU A 105 13.65 19.70 -16.02
C LEU A 105 13.77 21.15 -16.48
N ALA A 106 14.22 21.33 -17.72
CA ALA A 106 14.19 22.61 -18.44
C ALA A 106 12.77 23.20 -18.63
N ARG A 107 11.72 22.59 -18.06
CA ARG A 107 10.33 23.03 -18.11
C ARG A 107 9.69 23.01 -16.71
N PRO A 108 8.90 24.05 -16.37
CA PRO A 108 8.16 24.07 -15.11
C PRO A 108 7.12 22.94 -15.09
N ILE A 109 7.31 21.99 -14.18
CA ILE A 109 6.33 20.96 -13.81
C ILE A 109 5.43 21.52 -12.71
N SER A 110 4.11 21.32 -12.83
CA SER A 110 3.17 21.69 -11.78
C SER A 110 3.25 20.73 -10.58
N ARG A 111 3.00 21.20 -9.36
CA ARG A 111 3.06 20.38 -8.13
C ARG A 111 2.17 19.14 -8.18
N GLY A 112 0.97 19.26 -8.75
CA GLY A 112 0.08 18.12 -8.94
C GLY A 112 0.63 17.09 -9.93
N GLU A 113 1.35 17.55 -10.96
CA GLU A 113 2.02 16.67 -11.92
C GLU A 113 3.20 15.92 -11.26
N TYR A 114 3.91 16.60 -10.35
CA TYR A 114 4.97 16.00 -9.55
C TYR A 114 4.42 14.92 -8.60
N VAL A 115 3.44 15.25 -7.76
CA VAL A 115 2.83 14.29 -6.80
C VAL A 115 2.26 13.08 -7.54
N GLY A 116 1.51 13.30 -8.63
CA GLY A 116 0.97 12.22 -9.45
C GLY A 116 2.07 11.35 -10.09
N GLY A 117 3.15 11.98 -10.56
CA GLY A 117 4.28 11.28 -11.17
C GLY A 117 5.05 10.41 -10.18
N ILE A 118 5.39 10.96 -9.00
CA ILE A 118 6.07 10.22 -7.93
C ILE A 118 5.19 9.07 -7.42
N PHE A 119 3.92 9.33 -7.13
CA PHE A 119 2.97 8.30 -6.69
C PHE A 119 2.91 7.15 -7.70
N THR A 120 2.70 7.47 -8.98
CA THR A 120 2.56 6.45 -10.03
C THR A 120 3.86 5.67 -10.24
N GLY A 121 5.02 6.34 -10.18
CA GLY A 121 6.33 5.70 -10.33
C GLY A 121 6.63 4.72 -9.20
N LEU A 122 6.44 5.15 -7.95
CA LEU A 122 6.63 4.30 -6.76
C LEU A 122 5.57 3.19 -6.67
N ALA A 123 4.31 3.48 -7.01
CA ALA A 123 3.24 2.49 -7.08
C ALA A 123 3.56 1.40 -8.12
N CYS A 124 4.16 1.75 -9.25
CA CYS A 124 4.57 0.77 -10.26
C CYS A 124 5.74 -0.09 -9.80
N LEU A 125 6.76 0.48 -9.15
CA LEU A 125 7.84 -0.29 -8.54
C LEU A 125 7.32 -1.26 -7.47
N LEU A 126 6.43 -0.78 -6.60
CA LEU A 126 5.77 -1.58 -5.59
C LEU A 126 4.93 -2.71 -6.20
N LEU A 127 4.21 -2.43 -7.30
CA LEU A 127 3.46 -3.43 -8.05
C LEU A 127 4.38 -4.52 -8.61
N LEU A 128 5.53 -4.15 -9.18
CA LEU A 128 6.51 -5.12 -9.70
C LEU A 128 7.06 -6.02 -8.59
N LEU A 129 7.38 -5.45 -7.43
CA LEU A 129 7.78 -6.21 -6.24
C LEU A 129 6.69 -7.20 -5.81
N ASN A 130 5.45 -6.72 -5.67
CA ASN A 130 4.30 -7.55 -5.29
C ASN A 130 4.01 -8.66 -6.31
N LEU A 131 4.08 -8.37 -7.61
CA LEU A 131 3.88 -9.38 -8.65
C LEU A 131 4.95 -10.48 -8.60
N LEU A 132 6.20 -10.09 -8.38
CA LEU A 132 7.31 -11.03 -8.24
C LEU A 132 7.11 -11.95 -7.03
N LEU A 133 6.78 -11.38 -5.87
CA LEU A 133 6.53 -12.13 -4.64
C LEU A 133 5.25 -12.98 -4.72
N CYS A 134 4.20 -12.49 -5.39
CA CYS A 134 2.98 -13.25 -5.65
C CYS A 134 3.24 -14.49 -6.52
N LEU A 135 4.03 -14.36 -7.59
CA LEU A 135 4.38 -15.50 -8.44
C LEU A 135 5.25 -16.52 -7.71
N LEU A 136 6.23 -16.04 -6.94
CA LEU A 136 7.11 -16.91 -6.14
C LEU A 136 6.33 -17.61 -5.03
N GLY A 137 5.58 -16.86 -4.23
CA GLY A 137 4.69 -17.40 -3.20
C GLY A 137 3.70 -18.41 -3.74
N PHE A 138 3.11 -18.18 -4.91
CA PHE A 138 2.23 -19.15 -5.56
C PHE A 138 2.97 -20.44 -5.93
N GLY A 139 4.16 -20.32 -6.53
CA GLY A 139 5.02 -21.47 -6.84
C GLY A 139 5.39 -22.26 -5.59
N THR A 140 5.77 -21.58 -4.51
CA THR A 140 6.09 -22.16 -3.21
C THR A 140 4.91 -22.92 -2.62
N LEU A 141 3.70 -22.35 -2.64
CA LEU A 141 2.49 -23.04 -2.15
C LEU A 141 2.14 -24.26 -2.98
N MET A 142 2.27 -24.19 -4.30
CA MET A 142 2.02 -25.34 -5.18
C MET A 142 3.03 -26.47 -4.94
N PHE A 143 4.29 -26.14 -4.66
CA PHE A 143 5.30 -27.13 -4.29
C PHE A 143 4.99 -27.78 -2.95
N ILE A 144 4.70 -27.00 -1.89
CA ILE A 144 4.33 -27.53 -0.57
C ILE A 144 3.09 -28.43 -0.66
N LYS A 145 2.10 -28.04 -1.47
CA LYS A 145 0.89 -28.83 -1.72
C LYS A 145 1.17 -30.24 -2.26
N GLN A 146 2.26 -30.43 -3.01
CA GLN A 146 2.65 -31.76 -3.52
C GLN A 146 3.32 -32.64 -2.47
N GLN A 147 3.92 -32.05 -1.43
CA GLN A 147 4.67 -32.76 -0.39
C GLN A 147 3.79 -33.16 0.82
N VAL A 148 2.60 -32.57 0.92
CA VAL A 148 1.75 -32.63 2.11
C VAL A 148 0.42 -33.32 1.80
N LEU A 149 -0.22 -33.93 2.81
CA LEU A 149 -1.52 -34.58 2.65
C LEU A 149 -2.57 -33.63 2.04
N PRO A 150 -3.41 -34.10 1.08
CA PRO A 150 -4.39 -33.25 0.39
C PRO A 150 -5.39 -32.55 1.31
N VAL A 151 -5.64 -33.09 2.50
CA VAL A 151 -6.55 -32.52 3.51
C VAL A 151 -6.16 -31.08 3.87
N TYR A 152 -4.86 -30.77 3.95
CA TYR A 152 -4.36 -29.45 4.33
C TYR A 152 -4.55 -28.37 3.25
N PHE A 153 -4.79 -28.76 1.99
CA PHE A 153 -5.01 -27.86 0.86
C PHE A 153 -6.37 -28.05 0.17
N SER A 154 -7.27 -28.82 0.80
CA SER A 154 -8.57 -29.20 0.24
C SER A 154 -9.47 -28.01 -0.11
N GLN A 155 -9.25 -26.87 0.55
CA GLN A 155 -10.04 -25.64 0.37
C GLN A 155 -9.25 -24.48 -0.24
N PHE A 156 -8.06 -24.76 -0.77
CA PHE A 156 -7.26 -23.72 -1.42
C PHE A 156 -7.98 -23.20 -2.66
N ALA A 157 -8.32 -21.90 -2.66
CA ALA A 157 -8.91 -21.23 -3.80
C ALA A 157 -7.97 -20.14 -4.34
N MET A 158 -7.62 -20.26 -5.63
CA MET A 158 -6.78 -19.29 -6.33
C MET A 158 -7.39 -17.88 -6.31
N SER A 159 -8.71 -17.77 -6.34
CA SER A 159 -9.41 -16.48 -6.27
C SER A 159 -9.16 -15.74 -4.96
N TYR A 160 -9.15 -16.44 -3.81
CA TYR A 160 -8.86 -15.82 -2.52
C TYR A 160 -7.40 -15.48 -2.35
N TYR A 161 -6.50 -16.28 -2.92
CA TYR A 161 -5.08 -15.92 -2.99
C TYR A 161 -4.88 -14.60 -3.73
N LEU A 162 -5.43 -14.46 -4.94
CA LEU A 162 -5.35 -13.21 -5.70
C LEU A 162 -6.04 -12.04 -4.99
N LEU A 163 -7.19 -12.28 -4.33
CA LEU A 163 -7.89 -11.26 -3.56
C LEU A 163 -7.04 -10.74 -2.39
N ALA A 164 -6.34 -11.63 -1.67
CA ALA A 164 -5.44 -11.26 -0.59
C ALA A 164 -4.27 -10.39 -1.08
N TRP A 165 -3.68 -10.73 -2.23
CA TRP A 165 -2.64 -9.90 -2.86
C TRP A 165 -3.16 -8.53 -3.31
N LEU A 166 -4.36 -8.48 -3.88
CA LEU A 166 -4.99 -7.20 -4.23
C LEU A 166 -5.27 -6.34 -3.01
N GLY A 167 -5.74 -6.94 -1.91
CA GLY A 167 -5.95 -6.26 -0.64
C GLY A 167 -4.65 -5.71 -0.06
N LEU A 168 -3.60 -6.53 -0.03
CA LEU A 168 -2.26 -6.15 0.42
C LEU A 168 -1.70 -4.98 -0.40
N PHE A 169 -1.73 -5.08 -1.73
CA PHE A 169 -1.26 -3.99 -2.60
C PHE A 169 -2.07 -2.70 -2.41
N ALA A 170 -3.39 -2.79 -2.25
CA ALA A 170 -4.23 -1.62 -1.99
C ALA A 170 -3.90 -0.94 -0.65
N MET A 171 -3.59 -1.72 0.40
CA MET A 171 -3.11 -1.19 1.67
C MET A 171 -1.79 -0.45 1.53
N GLU A 172 -0.83 -1.02 0.80
CA GLU A 172 0.47 -0.40 0.55
C GLU A 172 0.37 0.88 -0.28
N LEU A 173 -0.55 0.94 -1.26
CA LEU A 173 -0.85 2.17 -1.99
C LEU A 173 -1.43 3.26 -1.08
N MET A 174 -2.29 2.88 -0.13
CA MET A 174 -2.79 3.81 0.87
C MET A 174 -1.66 4.34 1.74
N LEU A 175 -0.74 3.49 2.19
CA LEU A 175 0.46 3.91 2.92
C LEU A 175 1.36 4.83 2.10
N LEU A 176 1.54 4.56 0.81
CA LEU A 176 2.29 5.43 -0.09
C LEU A 176 1.64 6.83 -0.18
N ALA A 177 0.31 6.90 -0.27
CA ALA A 177 -0.41 8.17 -0.28
C ALA A 177 -0.27 8.93 1.05
N VAL A 178 -0.27 8.22 2.19
CA VAL A 178 0.01 8.79 3.52
C VAL A 178 1.43 9.37 3.59
N ILE A 179 2.43 8.63 3.11
CA ILE A 179 3.83 9.10 3.08
C ILE A 179 3.96 10.37 2.24
N LEU A 180 3.34 10.42 1.06
CA LEU A 180 3.32 11.61 0.20
C LEU A 180 2.64 12.80 0.87
N PHE A 181 1.51 12.58 1.55
CA PHE A 181 0.81 13.62 2.28
C PHE A 181 1.69 14.23 3.37
N PHE A 182 2.32 13.41 4.22
CA PHE A 182 3.19 13.91 5.28
C PHE A 182 4.49 14.52 4.76
N SER A 183 5.04 14.00 3.66
CA SER A 183 6.17 14.66 3.00
C SER A 183 5.81 16.03 2.44
N GLY A 184 4.55 16.26 2.08
CA GLY A 184 4.06 17.59 1.72
C GLY A 184 3.99 18.54 2.92
N LEU A 185 3.96 18.05 4.16
CA LEU A 185 3.82 18.86 5.37
C LEU A 185 5.15 19.12 6.09
N VAL A 186 6.08 18.16 6.07
CA VAL A 186 7.30 18.20 6.87
C VAL A 186 8.54 18.06 5.97
N ARG A 187 9.62 18.76 6.32
CA ARG A 187 10.91 18.65 5.61
C ARG A 187 11.75 17.50 6.18
N GLY A 188 12.40 16.76 5.29
CA GLY A 188 13.36 15.72 5.62
C GLY A 188 12.79 14.32 5.69
N SER A 189 13.61 13.34 5.30
CA SER A 189 13.19 11.94 5.21
C SER A 189 12.91 11.32 6.58
N PHE A 190 13.70 11.67 7.59
CA PHE A 190 13.54 11.10 8.94
C PHE A 190 12.23 11.53 9.63
N PRO A 191 11.85 12.82 9.70
CA PRO A 191 10.55 13.22 10.25
C PRO A 191 9.36 12.63 9.50
N VAL A 192 9.43 12.57 8.16
CA VAL A 192 8.38 11.98 7.33
C VAL A 192 8.21 10.50 7.65
N LEU A 193 9.32 9.76 7.78
CA LEU A 193 9.32 8.36 8.19
C LEU A 193 8.63 8.20 9.55
N LEU A 194 9.02 8.97 10.57
CA LEU A 194 8.47 8.83 11.92
C LEU A 194 6.96 9.11 11.99
N ILE A 195 6.50 10.19 11.33
CA ILE A 195 5.09 10.58 11.38
C ILE A 195 4.22 9.59 10.60
N SER A 196 4.65 9.17 9.40
CA SER A 196 3.92 8.16 8.63
C SER A 196 3.92 6.79 9.32
N LEU A 197 5.02 6.40 9.96
CA LEU A 197 5.10 5.17 10.75
C LEU A 197 4.17 5.22 11.97
N SER A 198 4.10 6.36 12.65
CA SER A 198 3.16 6.58 13.76
C SER A 198 1.71 6.52 13.29
N PHE A 199 1.41 7.08 12.11
CA PHE A 199 0.09 6.97 11.50
C PHE A 199 -0.28 5.50 11.22
N TYR A 200 0.64 4.72 10.66
CA TYR A 200 0.44 3.28 10.46
C TYR A 200 0.19 2.53 11.78
N ALA A 201 0.97 2.81 12.83
CA ALA A 201 0.82 2.19 14.13
C ALA A 201 -0.56 2.49 14.75
N ILE A 202 -1.07 3.71 14.59
CA ILE A 202 -2.42 4.08 15.04
C ILE A 202 -3.47 3.30 14.25
N CYS A 203 -3.38 3.27 12.92
CA CYS A 203 -4.36 2.60 12.06
C CYS A 203 -4.42 1.08 12.27
N SER A 204 -3.30 0.44 12.61
CA SER A 204 -3.24 -1.00 12.94
C SER A 204 -3.62 -1.29 14.40
N GLY A 205 -3.32 -0.40 15.34
CA GLY A 205 -3.64 -0.60 16.76
C GLY A 205 -5.08 -0.26 17.15
N LEU A 206 -5.68 0.73 16.49
CA LEU A 206 -7.03 1.22 16.81
C LEU A 206 -8.13 0.14 16.72
N PRO A 207 -8.17 -0.73 15.69
CA PRO A 207 -9.16 -1.80 15.60
C PRO A 207 -9.08 -2.78 16.78
N VAL A 208 -7.86 -3.17 17.17
CA VAL A 208 -7.62 -4.08 18.30
C VAL A 208 -8.13 -3.50 19.62
N VAL A 209 -7.83 -2.23 19.88
CA VAL A 209 -8.29 -1.52 21.09
C VAL A 209 -9.81 -1.37 21.10
N ARG A 210 -10.40 -1.03 19.94
CA ARG A 210 -11.86 -0.94 19.77
C ARG A 210 -12.54 -2.26 20.08
N ASP A 211 -12.03 -3.36 19.54
CA ASP A 211 -12.63 -4.67 19.69
C ASP A 211 -12.51 -5.16 21.15
N ALA A 212 -11.36 -4.97 21.79
CA ALA A 212 -11.17 -5.28 23.21
C ALA A 212 -12.12 -4.49 24.13
N ILE A 213 -12.33 -3.20 23.87
CA ILE A 213 -13.26 -2.37 24.64
C ILE A 213 -14.71 -2.76 24.35
N SER A 214 -15.05 -3.09 23.11
CA SER A 214 -16.41 -3.52 22.76
C SER A 214 -16.79 -4.84 23.44
N GLN A 215 -15.86 -5.78 23.57
CA GLN A 215 -16.06 -7.03 24.30
C GLN A 215 -16.28 -6.76 25.80
N LYS A 216 -15.45 -5.91 26.42
CA LYS A 216 -15.61 -5.52 27.83
C LYS A 216 -16.91 -4.76 28.11
N ALA A 217 -17.29 -3.82 27.24
CA ALA A 217 -18.52 -3.05 27.37
C ALA A 217 -19.78 -3.93 27.29
N SER A 218 -19.71 -5.03 26.53
CA SER A 218 -20.78 -6.03 26.44
C SER A 218 -20.97 -6.83 27.74
N LEU A 219 -19.94 -6.89 28.59
CA LEU A 219 -19.92 -7.63 29.86
C LEU A 219 -20.24 -6.74 31.07
N GLU A 220 -19.83 -5.46 31.07
CA GLU A 220 -19.88 -4.60 32.27
C GLU A 220 -20.77 -3.34 32.14
N GLY A 221 -21.45 -3.14 30.99
CA GLY A 221 -22.48 -2.10 30.84
C GLY A 221 -22.00 -0.63 30.91
N GLN A 222 -20.70 -0.39 31.09
CA GLN A 222 -20.12 0.95 31.27
C GLN A 222 -19.03 1.23 30.24
N SER A 223 -19.37 1.94 29.15
CA SER A 223 -18.44 2.84 28.41
C SER A 223 -19.01 3.37 27.07
N THR A 224 -20.25 3.88 27.05
CA THR A 224 -20.84 4.49 25.83
C THR A 224 -19.99 5.64 25.28
N SER A 225 -19.34 6.42 26.14
CA SER A 225 -18.51 7.58 25.73
C SER A 225 -17.21 7.16 25.02
N LEU A 226 -16.46 6.20 25.58
CA LEU A 226 -15.23 5.69 24.96
C LEU A 226 -15.50 5.01 23.62
N LYS A 227 -16.62 4.28 23.50
CA LYS A 227 -17.04 3.63 22.25
C LYS A 227 -17.27 4.67 21.14
N SER A 228 -17.96 5.77 21.46
CA SER A 228 -18.22 6.86 20.51
C SER A 228 -16.93 7.58 20.06
N ILE A 229 -15.99 7.80 20.97
CA ILE A 229 -14.68 8.40 20.64
C ILE A 229 -13.91 7.48 19.69
N LEU A 230 -13.82 6.19 19.99
CA LEU A 230 -13.14 5.21 19.15
C LEU A 230 -13.80 5.09 17.77
N GLN A 231 -15.13 5.16 17.71
CA GLN A 231 -15.86 5.17 16.44
C GLN A 231 -15.57 6.44 15.63
N GLY A 232 -15.46 7.60 16.27
CA GLY A 232 -15.00 8.83 15.62
C GLY A 232 -13.57 8.70 15.07
N MET A 233 -12.66 8.10 15.83
CA MET A 233 -11.29 7.85 15.39
C MET A 233 -11.21 6.89 14.19
N THR A 234 -12.08 5.87 14.11
CA THR A 234 -12.12 4.95 12.95
C THR A 234 -12.54 5.61 11.65
N ALA A 235 -13.18 6.79 11.69
CA ALA A 235 -13.50 7.54 10.48
C ALA A 235 -12.27 8.30 9.94
N PHE A 236 -11.37 8.73 10.83
CA PHE A 236 -10.16 9.46 10.45
C PHE A 236 -8.99 8.53 10.14
N PHE A 237 -8.82 7.48 10.93
CA PHE A 237 -7.78 6.47 10.76
C PHE A 237 -8.39 5.23 10.10
N PRO A 238 -8.07 4.98 8.81
CA PRO A 238 -8.62 3.83 8.11
C PRO A 238 -8.13 2.53 8.74
N ASP A 239 -9.05 1.59 8.86
CA ASP A 239 -8.80 0.27 9.43
C ASP A 239 -8.10 -0.61 8.38
N PHE A 240 -6.81 -0.89 8.58
CA PHE A 240 -6.00 -1.69 7.65
C PHE A 240 -6.45 -3.17 7.62
N ASP A 241 -7.00 -3.70 8.71
CA ASP A 241 -7.40 -5.12 8.77
C ASP A 241 -8.57 -5.44 7.81
N ARG A 242 -9.31 -4.42 7.33
CA ARG A 242 -10.43 -4.59 6.40
C ARG A 242 -10.06 -5.16 5.03
N LEU A 243 -8.79 -5.02 4.64
CA LEU A 243 -8.25 -5.55 3.38
C LEU A 243 -7.36 -6.77 3.61
N ASP A 244 -7.26 -7.27 4.85
CA ASP A 244 -6.54 -8.51 5.15
C ASP A 244 -7.44 -9.73 4.88
N PHE A 245 -7.31 -10.27 3.66
CA PHE A 245 -8.00 -11.48 3.25
C PHE A 245 -7.14 -12.76 3.38
N LYS A 246 -5.96 -12.69 4.03
CA LYS A 246 -5.02 -13.83 4.07
C LYS A 246 -5.62 -15.09 4.72
N ASN A 247 -6.46 -14.90 5.73
CA ASN A 247 -7.11 -16.00 6.43
C ASN A 247 -8.02 -16.83 5.49
N MET A 248 -8.60 -16.20 4.46
CA MET A 248 -9.58 -16.80 3.54
C MET A 248 -8.96 -17.75 2.51
N ILE A 249 -7.63 -17.80 2.40
CA ILE A 249 -6.94 -18.62 1.40
C ILE A 249 -7.18 -20.10 1.66
N THR A 250 -7.29 -20.50 2.92
CA THR A 250 -7.43 -21.90 3.33
C THR A 250 -8.50 -22.12 4.40
N SER A 251 -9.23 -21.09 4.85
CA SER A 251 -10.27 -21.22 5.89
C SER A 251 -11.63 -21.63 5.32
N VAL A 252 -12.37 -22.43 6.10
CA VAL A 252 -13.73 -22.92 5.80
C VAL A 252 -14.81 -21.82 5.91
N THR A 253 -14.41 -20.59 6.18
CA THR A 253 -15.36 -19.48 6.37
C THR A 253 -16.04 -19.14 5.06
N SER A 254 -17.35 -18.90 5.11
CA SER A 254 -18.14 -18.48 3.96
C SER A 254 -17.48 -17.32 3.22
N PRO A 255 -17.58 -17.29 1.87
CA PRO A 255 -17.09 -16.17 1.07
C PRO A 255 -17.59 -14.84 1.66
N PRO A 256 -16.73 -13.82 1.81
CA PRO A 256 -17.22 -12.49 2.14
C PRO A 256 -18.20 -12.05 1.06
N ASP A 257 -19.27 -11.38 1.48
CA ASP A 257 -20.24 -10.81 0.56
C ASP A 257 -19.51 -9.90 -0.46
N PRO A 258 -19.66 -10.12 -1.78
CA PRO A 258 -19.05 -9.27 -2.80
C PRO A 258 -19.34 -7.78 -2.60
N SER A 259 -20.50 -7.45 -2.01
CA SER A 259 -20.85 -6.07 -1.67
C SER A 259 -19.86 -5.46 -0.66
N LEU A 260 -19.44 -6.23 0.35
CA LEU A 260 -18.51 -5.81 1.39
C LEU A 260 -17.09 -5.64 0.85
N ILE A 261 -16.66 -6.54 -0.05
CA ILE A 261 -15.37 -6.40 -0.77
C ILE A 261 -15.35 -5.08 -1.54
N LEU A 262 -16.40 -4.80 -2.33
CA LEU A 262 -16.50 -3.60 -3.14
C LEU A 262 -16.48 -2.33 -2.27
N VAL A 263 -17.19 -2.35 -1.14
CA VAL A 263 -17.19 -1.24 -0.17
C VAL A 263 -15.79 -1.02 0.41
N ASN A 264 -15.07 -2.09 0.79
CA ASN A 264 -13.73 -1.96 1.37
C ASN A 264 -12.72 -1.38 0.36
N PHE A 265 -12.68 -1.91 -0.88
CA PHE A 265 -11.82 -1.36 -1.92
C PHE A 265 -12.22 0.06 -2.33
N GLY A 266 -13.52 0.36 -2.40
CA GLY A 266 -14.05 1.68 -2.70
C GLY A 266 -13.65 2.71 -1.63
N LEU A 267 -13.76 2.34 -0.35
CA LEU A 267 -13.36 3.17 0.77
C LEU A 267 -11.86 3.45 0.76
N THR A 268 -11.02 2.43 0.58
CA THR A 268 -9.55 2.60 0.48
C THR A 268 -9.17 3.49 -0.69
N SER A 269 -9.81 3.32 -1.85
CA SER A 269 -9.58 4.17 -3.02
C SER A 269 -9.98 5.63 -2.75
N ALA A 270 -11.07 5.85 -2.01
CA ALA A 270 -11.49 7.18 -1.59
C ALA A 270 -10.47 7.82 -0.63
N TYR A 271 -9.95 7.07 0.34
CA TYR A 271 -8.87 7.55 1.22
C TYR A 271 -7.62 7.92 0.43
N ILE A 272 -7.18 7.08 -0.52
CA ILE A 272 -6.04 7.40 -1.41
C ILE A 272 -6.30 8.71 -2.16
N ALA A 273 -7.48 8.86 -2.77
CA ALA A 273 -7.82 10.07 -3.53
C ALA A 273 -7.82 11.33 -2.66
N VAL A 274 -8.40 11.26 -1.46
CA VAL A 274 -8.42 12.37 -0.49
C VAL A 274 -7.01 12.71 -0.03
N LEU A 275 -6.18 11.72 0.32
CA LEU A 275 -4.81 11.94 0.76
C LEU A 275 -3.94 12.54 -0.34
N LEU A 276 -4.06 12.07 -1.58
CA LEU A 276 -3.34 12.64 -2.73
C LEU A 276 -3.80 14.06 -3.04
N TRP A 277 -5.10 14.34 -2.91
CA TRP A 277 -5.64 15.69 -3.06
C TRP A 277 -5.10 16.64 -1.97
N LEU A 278 -5.09 16.20 -0.71
CA LEU A 278 -4.51 16.93 0.41
C LEU A 278 -2.99 17.13 0.24
N ALA A 279 -2.28 16.12 -0.28
CA ALA A 279 -0.86 16.23 -0.60
C ALA A 279 -0.62 17.32 -1.65
N CYS A 280 -1.42 17.37 -2.71
CA CYS A 280 -1.33 18.42 -3.72
C CYS A 280 -1.52 19.83 -3.13
N ILE A 281 -2.44 19.98 -2.16
CA ILE A 281 -2.64 21.26 -1.44
C ILE A 281 -1.44 21.58 -0.54
N ALA A 282 -0.92 20.61 0.20
CA ALA A 282 0.22 20.79 1.09
C ALA A 282 1.46 21.24 0.31
N TYR A 283 1.76 20.59 -0.82
CA TYR A 283 2.84 20.98 -1.72
C TYR A 283 2.63 22.36 -2.38
N HIS A 284 1.40 22.83 -2.52
CA HIS A 284 1.12 24.17 -3.03
C HIS A 284 1.37 25.26 -1.99
N ARG A 285 1.04 25.00 -0.71
CA ARG A 285 1.20 25.96 0.40
C ARG A 285 2.64 26.15 0.86
N ARG A 286 3.57 25.25 0.49
CA ARG A 286 4.99 25.36 0.82
C ARG A 286 5.74 26.46 0.05
N ASP A 287 5.08 27.15 -0.88
CA ASP A 287 5.56 28.45 -1.39
C ASP A 287 5.23 29.57 -0.38
N LEU A 288 6.08 29.69 0.64
CA LEU A 288 6.41 30.97 1.28
C LEU A 288 7.91 30.96 1.61
N GLN A 289 8.67 31.61 0.71
CA GLN A 289 10.08 32.06 0.82
C GLN A 289 11.19 31.06 0.48
#